data_AF-A0A3D6F0B2-F1
#
_entry.id   AF-A0A3D6F0B2-F1
#
_cell.length_a   1.000
_cell.length_b   1.000
_cell.length_c   1.000
_cell.angle_alpha   90.00
_cell.angle_beta   90.00
_cell.angle_gamma   90.00
#
_symmetry.space_group_name_H-M   'P 1'
#
loop_
_entity.id
_entity.type
_entity.pdbx_description
1 polymer ?
#
loop_
_entity_poly.entity_id
_entity_poly.type
_entity_poly.pdbx_seq_one_letter_code
_entity_poly.pdbx_strand_id
1 'polypeptide(L)'
;MKENKFLIGVYGAILITLAACEHKVSMETTVHPDGQLDKTIYLEVGKQQKKIKESFIHFIDTIQLNEWQALDSAEIPAYLKPGEDKKFIGYKKHFASADEANKHLATQNDTLFRVTSSFEKKFRWFFTYIVYSDTYHAINRLDYPTTNFFTPEDFQFINRLPAEGKAITPADSLYLKQLNEKISDHYGSRAFFEAYFSLLLEQVNKRLPNSDHGKKLMAAKEPLY
;
A
#
# COMPACT_ATOMS: atom_id res chain seq x y z
N MET A 1 11.27 13.96 -32.26
CA MET A 1 11.26 12.51 -31.94
C MET A 1 12.36 12.04 -30.97
N LYS A 2 13.42 12.84 -30.71
CA LYS A 2 14.44 12.54 -29.67
C LYS A 2 13.99 12.93 -28.25
N GLU A 3 13.11 13.93 -28.10
CA GLU A 3 12.66 14.44 -26.79
C GLU A 3 11.78 13.46 -26.01
N ASN A 4 10.91 12.68 -26.68
CA ASN A 4 9.99 11.74 -26.00
C ASN A 4 10.70 10.53 -25.36
N LYS A 5 11.86 10.10 -25.88
CA LYS A 5 12.61 8.97 -25.32
C LYS A 5 13.33 9.35 -24.02
N PHE A 6 13.78 10.60 -23.93
CA PHE A 6 14.41 11.14 -22.73
C PHE A 6 13.37 11.34 -21.61
N LEU A 7 12.17 11.83 -21.95
CA LEU A 7 11.05 11.95 -21.01
C LEU A 7 10.63 10.60 -20.41
N ILE A 8 10.50 9.53 -21.22
CA ILE A 8 10.11 8.19 -20.71
C ILE A 8 11.16 7.61 -19.76
N GLY A 9 12.46 7.78 -20.06
CA GLY A 9 13.55 7.36 -19.17
C GLY A 9 13.60 8.14 -17.85
N VAL A 10 13.32 9.44 -17.90
CA VAL A 10 13.23 10.30 -16.70
C VAL A 10 12.01 9.96 -15.85
N TYR A 11 10.84 9.68 -16.46
CA TYR A 11 9.68 9.19 -15.70
C TYR A 11 9.93 7.81 -15.09
N GLY A 12 10.61 6.90 -15.79
CA GLY A 12 11.01 5.60 -15.23
C GLY A 12 11.90 5.72 -13.99
N ALA A 13 12.91 6.60 -14.02
CA ALA A 13 13.82 6.80 -12.89
C ALA A 13 13.16 7.54 -11.70
N ILE A 14 12.26 8.49 -11.96
CA ILE A 14 11.46 9.17 -10.92
C ILE A 14 10.46 8.19 -10.26
N LEU A 15 9.95 7.19 -11.00
CA LEU A 15 9.01 6.21 -10.48
C LEU A 15 9.67 5.11 -9.62
N ILE A 16 10.93 4.73 -9.90
CA ILE A 16 11.71 3.78 -9.10
C ILE A 16 12.06 4.38 -7.73
N THR A 17 12.36 5.69 -7.68
CA THR A 17 12.70 6.37 -6.43
C THR A 17 11.49 6.58 -5.50
N LEU A 18 10.26 6.50 -6.02
CA LEU A 18 9.03 6.64 -5.24
C LEU A 18 8.61 5.37 -4.49
N ALA A 19 9.10 4.18 -4.87
CA ALA A 19 8.73 2.91 -4.22
C ALA A 19 9.59 2.56 -2.99
N ALA A 20 10.70 3.26 -2.77
CA ALA A 20 11.66 2.94 -1.70
C ALA A 20 11.41 3.71 -0.38
N CYS A 21 10.30 4.44 -0.25
CA CYS A 21 10.01 5.19 0.96
C CYS A 21 9.09 4.38 1.88
N GLU A 22 9.66 3.80 2.95
CA GLU A 22 8.88 3.27 4.06
C GLU A 22 8.15 4.43 4.76
N HIS A 23 6.86 4.59 4.45
CA HIS A 23 6.04 5.60 5.09
C HIS A 23 5.52 5.07 6.42
N LYS A 24 5.79 5.79 7.50
CA LYS A 24 5.17 5.52 8.79
C LYS A 24 3.71 5.97 8.74
N VAL A 25 2.80 5.00 8.80
CA VAL A 25 1.35 5.20 8.80
C VAL A 25 0.81 4.92 10.20
N SER A 26 -0.05 5.79 10.69
CA SER A 26 -0.85 5.56 11.89
C SER A 26 -2.32 5.71 11.55
N MET A 27 -3.18 4.87 12.11
CA MET A 27 -4.62 4.92 11.90
C MET A 27 -5.33 5.03 13.25
N GLU A 28 -6.38 5.84 13.28
CA GLU A 28 -7.25 6.02 14.42
C GLU A 28 -8.70 5.83 13.96
N THR A 29 -9.49 5.08 14.72
CA THR A 29 -10.92 4.95 14.46
C THR A 29 -11.69 5.35 15.71
N THR A 30 -12.55 6.35 15.59
CA THR A 30 -13.55 6.68 16.60
C THR A 30 -14.84 5.93 16.26
N VAL A 31 -15.32 5.14 17.21
CA VAL A 31 -16.54 4.32 17.06
C VAL A 31 -17.67 4.99 17.84
N HIS A 32 -18.73 5.35 17.14
CA HIS A 32 -19.90 5.99 17.75
C HIS A 32 -20.90 4.95 18.27
N PRO A 33 -21.72 5.27 19.29
CA PRO A 33 -22.67 4.33 19.90
C PRO A 33 -23.75 3.77 18.97
N ASP A 34 -23.99 4.45 17.85
CA ASP A 34 -24.93 4.08 16.80
C ASP A 34 -24.29 3.18 15.72
N GLY A 35 -22.97 2.94 15.78
CA GLY A 35 -22.24 2.13 14.81
C GLY A 35 -21.62 2.94 13.67
N GLN A 36 -21.75 4.27 13.69
CA GLN A 36 -20.99 5.13 12.80
C GLN A 36 -19.50 5.10 13.15
N LEU A 37 -18.66 5.29 12.14
CA LEU A 37 -17.21 5.24 12.26
C LEU A 37 -16.60 6.51 11.68
N ASP A 38 -15.75 7.16 12.48
CA ASP A 38 -14.84 8.19 11.99
C ASP A 38 -13.44 7.60 11.91
N LYS A 39 -12.92 7.42 10.69
CA LYS A 39 -11.56 6.91 10.50
C LYS A 39 -10.63 8.05 10.10
N THR A 40 -9.49 8.10 10.76
CA THR A 40 -8.42 9.04 10.50
C THR A 40 -7.13 8.30 10.19
N ILE A 41 -6.46 8.72 9.11
CA ILE A 41 -5.15 8.19 8.70
C ILE A 41 -4.14 9.31 8.80
N TYR A 42 -3.04 9.04 9.51
CA TYR A 42 -1.92 9.94 9.67
C TYR A 42 -0.71 9.41 8.91
N LEU A 43 -0.10 10.26 8.10
CA LEU A 43 1.06 9.94 7.28
C LEU A 43 2.23 10.82 7.64
N GLU A 44 3.39 10.20 7.82
CA GLU A 44 4.64 10.92 7.98
C GLU A 44 5.21 11.33 6.60
N VAL A 45 5.38 12.63 6.38
CA VAL A 45 5.88 13.22 5.14
C VAL A 45 7.03 14.19 5.41
N GLY A 46 7.81 14.52 4.38
CA GLY A 46 8.88 15.51 4.50
C GLY A 46 8.33 16.91 4.83
N LYS A 47 9.05 17.68 5.66
CA LYS A 47 8.63 19.03 6.08
C LYS A 47 8.37 19.98 4.89
N GLN A 48 9.18 19.85 3.84
CA GLN A 48 9.10 20.62 2.59
C GLN A 48 8.00 20.16 1.62
N GLN A 49 7.33 19.03 1.90
CA GLN A 49 6.28 18.50 1.03
C GLN A 49 5.03 19.38 1.12
N LYS A 50 4.78 20.15 0.06
CA LYS A 50 3.64 21.09 -0.07
C LYS A 50 2.40 20.46 -0.66
N LYS A 51 2.54 19.39 -1.46
CA LYS A 51 1.45 18.71 -2.16
C LYS A 51 0.91 17.52 -1.37
N ILE A 52 0.19 17.85 -0.31
CA ILE A 52 -0.32 16.91 0.69
C ILE A 52 -1.31 15.91 0.07
N LYS A 53 -2.22 16.37 -0.81
CA LYS A 53 -3.18 15.50 -1.51
C LYS A 53 -2.53 14.46 -2.42
N GLU A 54 -1.51 14.83 -3.18
CA GLU A 54 -0.80 13.88 -4.07
C GLU A 54 -0.09 12.78 -3.27
N SER A 55 0.31 13.09 -2.03
CA SER A 55 0.93 12.13 -1.12
C SER A 55 -0.07 11.07 -0.65
N PHE A 56 -1.35 11.43 -0.54
CA PHE A 56 -2.44 10.56 -0.06
C PHE A 56 -2.96 9.60 -1.15
N ILE A 57 -2.77 9.93 -2.42
CA ILE A 57 -3.19 9.15 -3.61
C ILE A 57 -2.62 7.72 -3.59
N HIS A 58 -1.45 7.51 -2.98
CA HIS A 58 -0.83 6.19 -2.89
C HIS A 58 -1.37 5.31 -1.76
N PHE A 59 -2.24 5.86 -0.90
CA PHE A 59 -2.72 5.20 0.31
C PHE A 59 -4.17 4.73 0.20
N ILE A 60 -4.98 5.41 -0.61
CA ILE A 60 -6.41 5.16 -0.80
C ILE A 60 -6.70 5.15 -2.30
N ASP A 61 -7.67 4.34 -2.71
CA ASP A 61 -8.21 4.34 -4.07
C ASP A 61 -8.40 5.78 -4.57
N THR A 62 -7.68 6.10 -5.65
CA THR A 62 -7.62 7.42 -6.25
C THR A 62 -9.00 7.96 -6.65
N ILE A 63 -9.96 7.07 -6.91
CA ILE A 63 -11.35 7.40 -7.25
C ILE A 63 -12.07 8.01 -6.04
N GLN A 64 -11.75 7.54 -4.83
CA GLN A 64 -12.46 7.90 -3.59
C GLN A 64 -11.71 8.95 -2.75
N LEU A 65 -10.55 9.41 -3.22
CA LEU A 65 -9.71 10.38 -2.51
C LEU A 65 -10.44 11.68 -2.14
N ASN A 66 -11.36 12.14 -3.00
CA ASN A 66 -12.10 13.38 -2.79
C ASN A 66 -13.11 13.32 -1.64
N GLU A 67 -13.43 12.11 -1.17
CA GLU A 67 -14.35 11.88 -0.05
C GLU A 67 -13.63 12.01 1.32
N TRP A 68 -12.30 12.12 1.30
CA TRP A 68 -11.48 12.30 2.50
C TRP A 68 -11.19 13.78 2.73
N GLN A 69 -11.42 14.23 3.97
CA GLN A 69 -11.17 15.59 4.41
C GLN A 69 -9.77 15.68 5.01
N ALA A 70 -8.97 16.65 4.53
CA ALA A 70 -7.68 16.91 5.13
C ALA A 70 -7.86 17.54 6.51
N LEU A 71 -7.09 17.07 7.49
CA LEU A 71 -7.06 17.65 8.82
C LEU A 71 -6.10 18.84 8.87
N ASP A 72 -6.49 19.85 9.64
CA ASP A 72 -5.61 20.96 9.97
C ASP A 72 -4.46 20.46 10.87
N SER A 73 -3.31 21.13 10.79
CA SER A 73 -2.12 20.72 11.58
C SER A 73 -2.36 20.78 13.10
N ALA A 74 -3.35 21.56 13.55
CA ALA A 74 -3.75 21.64 14.95
C ALA A 74 -4.55 20.42 15.44
N GLU A 75 -5.19 19.68 14.54
CA GLU A 75 -5.99 18.48 14.86
C GLU A 75 -5.14 17.19 14.90
N ILE A 76 -3.87 17.28 14.52
CA ILE A 76 -2.95 16.14 14.56
C ILE A 76 -2.57 15.85 16.02
N PRO A 77 -2.77 14.61 16.52
CA PRO A 77 -2.50 14.30 17.91
C PRO A 77 -1.04 14.53 18.32
N ALA A 78 -0.84 15.17 19.47
CA ALA A 78 0.49 15.51 19.99
C ALA A 78 1.37 14.29 20.33
N TYR A 79 0.78 13.10 20.48
CA TYR A 79 1.54 11.87 20.69
C TYR A 79 2.27 11.39 19.42
N LEU A 80 1.85 11.85 18.24
CA LEU A 80 2.54 11.58 16.99
C LEU A 80 3.78 12.47 16.88
N LYS A 81 4.94 11.89 17.21
CA LYS A 81 6.23 12.57 17.10
C LYS A 81 6.86 12.24 15.74
N PRO A 82 6.95 13.21 14.81
CA PRO A 82 7.61 12.97 13.54
C PRO A 82 9.11 12.80 13.74
N GLY A 83 9.76 12.08 12.83
CA GLY A 83 11.22 12.09 12.71
C GLY A 83 11.80 13.48 12.38
N GLU A 84 13.12 13.60 12.45
CA GLU A 84 13.83 14.83 12.06
C GLU A 84 13.47 15.24 10.63
N ASP A 85 13.19 16.53 10.40
CA ASP A 85 12.73 17.10 9.12
C ASP A 85 11.46 16.48 8.51
N LYS A 86 10.64 15.82 9.34
CA LYS A 86 9.34 15.28 8.94
C LYS A 86 8.18 15.99 9.64
N LYS A 87 6.98 15.79 9.12
CA LYS A 87 5.71 16.23 9.71
C LYS A 87 4.64 15.17 9.47
N PHE A 88 3.62 15.14 10.31
CA PHE A 88 2.43 14.36 10.01
C PHE A 88 1.42 15.18 9.20
N ILE A 89 0.67 14.48 8.35
CA ILE A 89 -0.53 14.99 7.68
C ILE A 89 -1.66 14.00 7.99
N GLY A 90 -2.87 14.50 8.19
CA GLY A 90 -4.01 13.69 8.58
C GLY A 90 -5.15 13.79 7.57
N TYR A 91 -5.87 12.69 7.38
CA TYR A 91 -7.10 12.66 6.59
C TYR A 91 -8.18 11.92 7.35
N LYS A 92 -9.37 12.52 7.41
CA LYS A 92 -10.53 11.97 8.10
C LYS A 92 -11.64 11.67 7.11
N LYS A 93 -12.35 10.56 7.32
CA LYS A 93 -13.60 10.24 6.65
C LYS A 93 -14.60 9.65 7.63
N HIS A 94 -15.84 10.10 7.48
CA HIS A 94 -16.98 9.57 8.18
C HIS A 94 -17.63 8.44 7.39
N PHE A 95 -18.03 7.38 8.09
CA PHE A 95 -18.78 6.25 7.54
C PHE A 95 -20.01 6.02 8.41
N ALA A 96 -21.16 5.81 7.78
CA ALA A 96 -22.41 5.54 8.47
C ALA A 96 -22.44 4.15 9.14
N SER A 97 -21.57 3.23 8.72
CA SER A 97 -21.47 1.88 9.29
C SER A 97 -20.12 1.20 9.00
N ALA A 98 -19.83 0.12 9.73
CA ALA A 98 -18.71 -0.78 9.44
C ALA A 98 -18.79 -1.40 8.03
N ASP A 99 -19.99 -1.74 7.56
CA ASP A 99 -20.19 -2.30 6.21
C ASP A 99 -19.85 -1.29 5.11
N GLU A 100 -20.20 -0.03 5.32
CA GLU A 100 -19.79 1.04 4.41
C GLU A 100 -18.27 1.23 4.42
N ALA A 101 -17.65 1.28 5.61
CA ALA A 101 -16.20 1.35 5.73
C ALA A 101 -15.50 0.18 5.01
N ASN A 102 -16.05 -1.02 5.09
CA ASN A 102 -15.53 -2.20 4.40
C ASN A 102 -15.61 -2.08 2.87
N LYS A 103 -16.69 -1.52 2.31
CA LYS A 103 -16.78 -1.28 0.86
C LYS A 103 -15.69 -0.33 0.36
N HIS A 104 -15.26 0.61 1.19
CA HIS A 104 -14.23 1.59 0.86
C HIS A 104 -12.81 1.10 1.12
N LEU A 105 -12.59 0.31 2.19
CA LEU A 105 -11.25 -0.01 2.70
C LEU A 105 -10.83 -1.49 2.58
N ALA A 106 -11.75 -2.37 2.21
CA ALA A 106 -11.45 -3.79 1.97
C ALA A 106 -11.16 -4.10 0.48
N THR A 107 -10.93 -3.06 -0.34
CA THR A 107 -10.59 -3.21 -1.76
C THR A 107 -9.25 -3.92 -1.95
N GLN A 108 -9.14 -4.73 -3.01
CA GLN A 108 -7.99 -5.61 -3.22
C GLN A 108 -6.77 -4.88 -3.79
N ASN A 109 -6.99 -3.90 -4.66
CA ASN A 109 -5.92 -3.31 -5.45
C ASN A 109 -5.95 -1.78 -5.31
N ASP A 110 -4.78 -1.21 -5.02
CA ASP A 110 -4.45 0.22 -5.01
C ASP A 110 -4.49 0.99 -3.65
N THR A 111 -4.46 0.29 -2.50
CA THR A 111 -4.30 0.95 -1.18
C THR A 111 -3.00 0.54 -0.46
N LEU A 112 -2.58 1.33 0.54
CA LEU A 112 -1.44 0.98 1.42
C LEU A 112 -1.81 -0.01 2.53
N PHE A 113 -3.11 -0.13 2.83
CA PHE A 113 -3.62 -1.02 3.86
C PHE A 113 -5.02 -1.49 3.46
N ARG A 114 -5.31 -2.77 3.75
CA ARG A 114 -6.61 -3.38 3.52
C ARG A 114 -7.19 -3.67 4.89
N VAL A 115 -8.29 -3.02 5.21
CA VAL A 115 -8.87 -3.06 6.55
C VAL A 115 -10.29 -3.58 6.47
N THR A 116 -10.60 -4.54 7.33
CA THR A 116 -11.97 -4.99 7.55
C THR A 116 -12.38 -4.65 8.97
N SER A 117 -13.41 -3.80 9.08
CA SER A 117 -14.03 -3.39 10.33
C SER A 117 -15.23 -4.28 10.63
N SER A 118 -15.42 -4.63 11.89
CA SER A 118 -16.62 -5.29 12.41
C SER A 118 -17.17 -4.50 13.59
N PHE A 119 -18.48 -4.33 13.62
CA PHE A 119 -19.19 -3.66 14.69
C PHE A 119 -20.39 -4.50 15.10
N GLU A 120 -20.49 -4.82 16.39
CA GLU A 120 -21.60 -5.56 16.95
C GLU A 120 -22.12 -4.86 18.21
N LYS A 121 -23.44 -4.66 18.28
CA LYS A 121 -24.12 -4.07 19.43
C LYS A 121 -25.10 -5.07 20.02
N LYS A 122 -24.85 -5.51 21.25
CA LYS A 122 -25.70 -6.45 21.99
C LYS A 122 -26.38 -5.75 23.16
N PHE A 123 -27.70 -5.64 23.09
CA PHE A 123 -28.51 -5.13 24.19
C PHE A 123 -28.80 -6.25 25.21
N ARG A 124 -28.54 -5.97 26.49
CA ARG A 124 -28.98 -6.74 27.65
C ARG A 124 -29.78 -5.81 28.57
N TRP A 125 -30.51 -6.38 29.53
CA TRP A 125 -31.46 -5.65 30.39
C TRP A 125 -30.88 -4.41 31.08
N PHE A 126 -29.59 -4.44 31.46
CA PHE A 126 -28.92 -3.33 32.16
C PHE A 126 -27.66 -2.83 31.46
N PHE A 127 -27.19 -3.53 30.43
CA PHE A 127 -25.92 -3.23 29.77
C PHE A 127 -26.06 -3.36 28.27
N THR A 128 -25.47 -2.39 27.56
CA THR A 128 -25.26 -2.51 26.11
C THR A 128 -23.78 -2.78 25.89
N TYR A 129 -23.49 -3.91 25.24
CA TYR A 129 -22.13 -4.26 24.85
C TYR A 129 -21.92 -3.81 23.42
N ILE A 130 -20.89 -3.01 23.20
CA ILE A 130 -20.41 -2.62 21.88
C ILE A 130 -19.07 -3.33 21.69
N VAL A 131 -18.97 -4.13 20.63
CA VAL A 131 -17.75 -4.80 20.23
C VAL A 131 -17.36 -4.25 18.88
N TYR A 132 -16.14 -3.72 18.79
CA TYR A 132 -15.55 -3.24 17.55
C TYR A 132 -14.21 -3.91 17.34
N SER A 133 -13.91 -4.27 16.10
CA SER A 133 -12.59 -4.79 15.72
C SER A 133 -12.20 -4.34 14.32
N ASP A 134 -10.93 -3.98 14.14
CA ASP A 134 -10.30 -3.79 12.84
C ASP A 134 -9.30 -4.91 12.59
N THR A 135 -9.41 -5.53 11.41
CA THR A 135 -8.45 -6.52 10.92
C THR A 135 -7.64 -5.89 9.79
N TYR A 136 -6.34 -5.74 10.02
CA TYR A 136 -5.39 -5.27 9.02
C TYR A 136 -4.82 -6.46 8.26
N HIS A 137 -5.12 -6.53 6.98
CA HIS A 137 -4.66 -7.62 6.13
C HIS A 137 -3.32 -7.27 5.47
N ALA A 138 -2.47 -8.28 5.32
CA ALA A 138 -1.32 -8.17 4.44
C ALA A 138 -1.82 -7.91 3.00
N ILE A 139 -1.24 -6.90 2.35
CA ILE A 139 -1.45 -6.63 0.93
C ILE A 139 -0.22 -7.13 0.19
N ASN A 140 -0.44 -7.98 -0.82
CA ASN A 140 0.57 -8.18 -1.84
C ASN A 140 0.34 -7.16 -2.96
N ARG A 141 1.17 -6.12 -3.00
CA ARG A 141 1.13 -5.09 -4.06
C ARG A 141 1.64 -5.61 -5.40
N LEU A 142 2.38 -6.71 -5.34
CA LEU A 142 3.05 -7.33 -6.45
C LEU A 142 2.21 -8.54 -6.86
N ASP A 143 1.20 -8.31 -7.71
CA ASP A 143 0.35 -9.37 -8.24
C ASP A 143 1.05 -10.13 -9.38
N TYR A 144 2.18 -10.76 -9.04
CA TYR A 144 2.93 -11.59 -9.97
C TYR A 144 3.01 -13.03 -9.45
N PRO A 145 2.78 -14.05 -10.31
CA PRO A 145 2.79 -15.45 -9.90
C PRO A 145 4.10 -15.85 -9.24
N THR A 146 4.00 -16.34 -8.00
CA THR A 146 5.13 -16.82 -7.19
C THR A 146 5.63 -18.20 -7.63
N THR A 147 4.83 -18.94 -8.41
CA THR A 147 5.06 -20.35 -8.79
C THR A 147 6.32 -20.57 -9.62
N ASN A 148 6.77 -19.56 -10.36
CA ASN A 148 7.97 -19.66 -11.19
C ASN A 148 9.25 -19.35 -10.42
N PHE A 149 9.12 -18.87 -9.18
CA PHE A 149 10.23 -18.42 -8.35
C PHE A 149 10.39 -19.36 -7.17
N PHE A 150 9.36 -19.55 -6.35
CA PHE A 150 9.47 -20.27 -5.09
C PHE A 150 9.11 -21.75 -5.23
N THR A 151 9.85 -22.60 -4.53
CA THR A 151 9.55 -24.04 -4.43
C THR A 151 8.72 -24.34 -3.18
N PRO A 152 8.06 -25.51 -3.09
CA PRO A 152 7.34 -25.90 -1.87
C PRO A 152 8.19 -25.85 -0.60
N GLU A 153 9.48 -26.16 -0.71
CA GLU A 153 10.45 -26.12 0.39
C GLU A 153 10.66 -24.69 0.93
N ASP A 154 10.65 -23.68 0.05
CA ASP A 154 10.74 -22.27 0.44
C ASP A 154 9.55 -21.87 1.32
N PHE A 155 8.34 -22.29 0.96
CA PHE A 155 7.13 -22.03 1.76
C PHE A 155 7.16 -22.77 3.10
N GLN A 156 7.64 -24.00 3.12
CA GLN A 156 7.84 -24.74 4.37
C GLN A 156 8.86 -24.07 5.27
N PHE A 157 9.94 -23.53 4.70
CA PHE A 157 10.95 -22.75 5.41
C PHE A 157 10.34 -21.48 6.02
N ILE A 158 9.55 -20.73 5.26
CA ILE A 158 8.86 -19.53 5.75
C ILE A 158 7.92 -19.87 6.90
N ASN A 159 7.14 -20.94 6.76
CA ASN A 159 6.16 -21.35 7.78
C ASN A 159 6.80 -21.82 9.10
N ARG A 160 8.06 -22.28 9.07
CA ARG A 160 8.81 -22.69 10.27
C ARG A 160 9.67 -21.58 10.86
N LEU A 161 9.78 -20.41 10.20
CA LEU A 161 10.56 -19.30 10.72
C LEU A 161 10.00 -18.87 12.08
N PRO A 162 10.86 -18.69 13.10
CA PRO A 162 10.40 -18.21 14.37
C PRO A 162 10.01 -16.72 14.26
N ALA A 163 9.16 -16.25 15.18
CA ALA A 163 8.82 -14.83 15.28
C ALA A 163 10.08 -13.95 15.36
N GLU A 164 9.99 -12.73 14.82
CA GLU A 164 11.10 -11.77 14.81
C GLU A 164 11.78 -11.65 16.19
N GLY A 165 13.12 -11.68 16.18
CA GLY A 165 13.95 -11.58 17.38
C GLY A 165 14.33 -12.90 18.05
N LYS A 166 13.83 -14.05 17.57
CA LYS A 166 14.26 -15.37 18.05
C LYS A 166 15.47 -15.91 17.25
N ALA A 167 16.36 -16.61 17.94
CA ALA A 167 17.56 -17.18 17.33
C ALA A 167 17.21 -18.25 16.29
N ILE A 168 17.86 -18.16 15.13
CA ILE A 168 17.83 -19.15 14.04
C ILE A 168 19.12 -19.96 14.01
N THR A 169 19.07 -21.20 13.51
CA THR A 169 20.28 -22.01 13.38
C THR A 169 21.20 -21.44 12.30
N PRO A 170 22.52 -21.71 12.32
CA PRO A 170 23.42 -21.24 11.27
C PRO A 170 23.04 -21.72 9.86
N ALA A 171 22.50 -22.94 9.73
CA ALA A 171 22.01 -23.47 8.46
C ALA A 171 20.76 -22.73 7.98
N ASP A 172 19.82 -22.44 8.89
CA ASP A 172 18.63 -21.63 8.57
C ASP A 172 19.00 -20.18 8.24
N SER A 173 20.06 -19.64 8.83
CA SER A 173 20.55 -18.30 8.48
C SER A 173 21.08 -18.23 7.05
N LEU A 174 21.74 -19.27 6.56
CA LEU A 174 22.21 -19.33 5.17
C LEU A 174 21.03 -19.46 4.20
N TYR A 175 20.07 -20.34 4.53
CA TYR A 175 18.85 -20.51 3.72
C TYR A 175 18.03 -19.22 3.68
N LEU A 176 17.87 -18.54 4.83
CA LEU A 176 17.17 -17.25 4.91
C LEU A 176 17.84 -16.20 4.02
N LYS A 177 19.17 -16.17 3.97
CA LYS A 177 19.89 -15.24 3.09
C LYS A 177 19.61 -15.53 1.61
N GLN A 178 19.68 -16.80 1.20
CA GLN A 178 19.39 -17.20 -0.18
C GLN A 178 17.92 -16.94 -0.54
N LEU A 179 17.00 -17.18 0.40
CA LEU A 179 15.59 -16.89 0.23
C LEU A 179 15.35 -15.39 0.09
N ASN A 180 16.04 -14.55 0.87
CA ASN A 180 15.96 -13.10 0.74
C ASN A 180 16.48 -12.62 -0.63
N GLU A 181 17.63 -13.13 -1.10
CA GLU A 181 18.12 -12.84 -2.45
C GLU A 181 17.09 -13.26 -3.51
N LYS A 182 16.47 -14.44 -3.35
CA LYS A 182 15.40 -14.92 -4.23
C LYS A 182 14.15 -14.05 -4.23
N ILE A 183 13.73 -13.59 -3.05
CA ILE A 183 12.59 -12.70 -2.87
C ILE A 183 12.88 -11.33 -3.47
N SER A 184 14.03 -10.72 -3.16
CA SER A 184 14.35 -9.35 -3.54
C SER A 184 14.82 -9.26 -5.00
N ASP A 185 15.81 -10.05 -5.39
CA ASP A 185 16.55 -9.85 -6.65
C ASP A 185 15.88 -10.56 -7.83
N HIS A 186 15.13 -11.63 -7.59
CA HIS A 186 14.47 -12.40 -8.65
C HIS A 186 12.96 -12.14 -8.72
N TYR A 187 12.24 -12.44 -7.65
CA TYR A 187 10.78 -12.25 -7.63
C TYR A 187 10.42 -10.76 -7.59
N GLY A 188 11.00 -10.03 -6.63
CA GLY A 188 10.74 -8.62 -6.40
C GLY A 188 10.98 -7.79 -7.64
N SER A 189 12.19 -7.86 -8.21
CA SER A 189 12.56 -7.14 -9.43
C SER A 189 11.59 -7.41 -10.59
N ARG A 190 11.22 -8.67 -10.85
CA ARG A 190 10.29 -9.02 -11.93
C ARG A 190 8.88 -8.54 -11.65
N ALA A 191 8.39 -8.73 -10.44
CA ALA A 191 7.04 -8.33 -10.08
C ALA A 191 6.89 -6.80 -10.06
N PHE A 192 7.91 -6.07 -9.60
CA PHE A 192 7.99 -4.62 -9.74
C PHE A 192 7.95 -4.22 -11.21
N PHE A 193 8.81 -4.81 -12.05
CA PHE A 193 8.82 -4.51 -13.48
C PHE A 193 7.45 -4.71 -14.13
N GLU A 194 6.77 -5.83 -13.87
CA GLU A 194 5.45 -6.12 -14.45
C GLU A 194 4.37 -5.13 -13.96
N ALA A 195 4.39 -4.76 -12.68
CA ALA A 195 3.50 -3.74 -12.14
C ALA A 195 3.74 -2.37 -12.80
N TYR A 196 4.99 -1.95 -12.92
CA TYR A 196 5.36 -0.69 -13.59
C TYR A 196 5.03 -0.70 -15.08
N PHE A 197 5.32 -1.80 -15.77
CA PHE A 197 5.06 -1.95 -17.19
C PHE A 197 3.56 -1.89 -17.49
N SER A 198 2.74 -2.49 -16.62
CA SER A 198 1.28 -2.44 -16.72
C SER A 198 0.75 -1.01 -16.59
N LEU A 199 1.23 -0.24 -15.60
CA LEU A 199 0.89 1.18 -15.44
C LEU A 199 1.32 2.02 -16.65
N LEU A 200 2.54 1.80 -17.14
CA LEU A 200 3.05 2.53 -18.30
C LEU A 200 2.22 2.21 -19.56
N LEU A 201 1.86 0.94 -19.76
CA LEU A 201 1.01 0.50 -20.86
C LEU A 201 -0.39 1.14 -20.78
N GLU A 202 -0.97 1.20 -19.58
CA GLU A 202 -2.26 1.87 -19.34
C GLU A 202 -2.19 3.36 -19.71
N GLN A 203 -1.16 4.07 -19.26
CA GLN A 203 -0.96 5.49 -19.57
C GLN A 203 -0.75 5.73 -21.07
N VAL A 204 0.02 4.87 -21.75
CA VAL A 204 0.23 4.94 -23.20
C VAL A 204 -1.10 4.74 -23.94
N ASN A 205 -1.89 3.73 -23.56
CA ASN A 205 -3.19 3.46 -24.18
C ASN A 205 -4.20 4.58 -23.93
N LYS A 206 -4.17 5.20 -22.74
CA LYS A 206 -5.05 6.31 -22.36
C LYS A 206 -4.70 7.61 -23.09
N ARG A 207 -3.40 7.92 -23.26
CA ARG A 207 -2.95 9.17 -23.90
C ARG A 207 -2.84 9.09 -25.42
N LEU A 208 -2.62 7.89 -25.97
CA LEU A 208 -2.49 7.66 -27.40
C LEU A 208 -3.47 6.55 -27.85
N PRO A 209 -4.79 6.80 -27.74
CA PRO A 209 -5.80 5.83 -28.16
C PRO A 209 -5.66 5.53 -29.65
N ASN A 210 -5.89 4.28 -30.05
CA ASN A 210 -5.80 3.78 -31.43
C ASN A 210 -4.40 3.83 -32.09
N SER A 211 -3.33 3.99 -31.30
CA SER A 211 -1.97 3.93 -31.82
C SER A 211 -1.32 2.56 -31.60
N ASP A 212 -0.41 2.16 -32.49
CA ASP A 212 0.36 0.91 -32.35
C ASP A 212 1.45 0.96 -31.26
N HIS A 213 1.58 2.09 -30.55
CA HIS A 213 2.60 2.27 -29.53
C HIS A 213 2.42 1.30 -28.35
N GLY A 214 1.20 1.04 -27.91
CA GLY A 214 0.91 0.05 -26.86
C GLY A 214 1.36 -1.36 -27.26
N LYS A 215 1.08 -1.76 -28.51
CA LYS A 215 1.50 -3.07 -29.05
C LYS A 215 3.02 -3.19 -29.19
N LYS A 216 3.68 -2.14 -29.70
CA LYS A 216 5.15 -2.08 -29.84
C LYS A 216 5.84 -2.14 -28.48
N LEU A 217 5.28 -1.44 -27.49
CA LEU A 217 5.76 -1.49 -26.12
C LEU A 217 5.64 -2.91 -25.56
N MET A 218 4.47 -3.55 -25.71
CA MET A 218 4.23 -4.94 -25.29
C MET A 218 5.22 -5.92 -25.94
N ALA A 219 5.50 -5.76 -27.24
CA ALA A 219 6.48 -6.57 -27.96
C ALA A 219 7.93 -6.35 -27.48
N ALA A 220 8.23 -5.17 -26.91
CA ALA A 220 9.53 -4.83 -26.34
C ALA A 220 9.64 -5.14 -24.85
N LYS A 221 8.64 -5.80 -24.23
CA LYS A 221 8.61 -6.05 -22.78
C LYS A 221 9.81 -6.84 -22.29
N GLU A 222 10.07 -8.03 -22.84
CA GLU A 222 11.17 -8.88 -22.37
C GLU A 222 12.57 -8.28 -22.59
N PRO A 223 12.86 -7.62 -23.73
CA PRO A 223 14.13 -6.90 -23.89
C PRO A 223 14.33 -5.70 -22.97
N LEU A 224 13.27 -5.19 -22.32
CA LEU A 224 13.32 -4.07 -21.39
C LEU A 224 13.53 -4.51 -19.94
N TYR A 225 13.34 -5.80 -19.64
CA TYR A 225 13.64 -6.41 -18.35
C TYR A 225 15.09 -6.91 -18.33
#